data_AF-A0A4V3RAG4-F1
#
_entry.id   AF-A0A4V3RAG4-F1
#
_cell.length_a   1.000
_cell.length_b   1.000
_cell.length_c   1.000
_cell.angle_alpha   90.00
_cell.angle_beta   90.00
_cell.angle_gamma   90.00
#
_symmetry.space_group_name_H-M   'P 1'
#
loop_
_entity.id
_entity.type
_entity.pdbx_description
1 polymer ?
#
loop_
_entity_poly.entity_id
_entity_poly.type
_entity_poly.pdbx_seq_one_letter_code
_entity_poly.pdbx_strand_id
1 'polypeptide(L)' 'MSKTIFEKLGGKYVRQGDCLIPCLTVSIEEGQPIGIWGQRHLDYLKQYRRVTYINLLTSNKLNTYLADIDRQA' A
#
# COMPACT_ATOMS: atom_id res chain seq x y z
N MET A 1 -34.07 4.62 5.54
CA MET A 1 -33.18 3.58 4.96
C MET A 1 -32.21 3.11 6.02
N SER A 2 -31.95 1.81 6.09
CA SER A 2 -30.92 1.27 6.98
C SER A 2 -29.53 1.61 6.44
N LYS A 3 -28.61 2.04 7.32
CA LYS A 3 -27.21 2.25 6.97
C LYS A 3 -26.58 0.96 6.44
N THR A 4 -25.80 1.09 5.36
CA THR A 4 -24.96 0.01 4.83
C THR A 4 -23.85 -0.37 5.82
N ILE A 5 -23.24 -1.53 5.63
CA ILE A 5 -22.08 -1.96 6.44
C ILE A 5 -20.94 -0.94 6.32
N PHE A 6 -20.72 -0.39 5.12
CA PHE A 6 -19.69 0.62 4.89
C PHE A 6 -19.91 1.90 5.69
N GLU A 7 -21.15 2.42 5.72
CA GLU A 7 -21.50 3.59 6.54
C GLU A 7 -21.41 3.31 8.04
N LYS A 8 -21.71 2.08 8.48
CA LYS A 8 -21.54 1.68 9.89
C LYS A 8 -20.07 1.64 10.29
N LEU A 9 -19.16 1.34 9.37
CA LEU A 9 -17.71 1.36 9.57
C LEU A 9 -17.09 2.76 9.37
N GLY A 10 -17.90 3.82 9.22
CA GLY A 10 -17.43 5.20 9.05
C GLY A 10 -17.10 5.60 7.61
N GLY A 11 -17.35 4.72 6.64
CA GLY A 11 -17.22 5.02 5.22
C GLY A 11 -18.24 6.07 4.76
N LYS A 12 -17.84 6.92 3.81
CA LYS A 12 -18.68 7.98 3.24
C LYS A 12 -18.92 7.70 1.76
N TYR A 13 -20.09 8.09 1.25
CA TYR A 13 -20.39 8.02 -0.18
C TYR A 13 -20.42 9.43 -0.78
N VAL A 14 -19.98 9.55 -2.03
CA VAL A 14 -20.22 10.72 -2.88
C VAL A 14 -21.21 10.32 -3.96
N ARG A 15 -22.23 11.16 -4.17
CA ARG A 15 -23.20 10.96 -5.25
C ARG A 15 -22.60 11.44 -6.57
N GLN A 16 -22.51 10.55 -7.54
CA GLN A 16 -22.13 10.87 -8.91
C GLN A 16 -23.30 10.47 -9.84
N GLY A 17 -24.03 11.47 -10.33
CA GLY A 17 -25.29 11.26 -11.05
C GLY A 17 -26.31 10.52 -10.18
N ASP A 18 -26.75 9.36 -10.65
CA ASP A 18 -27.72 8.52 -9.95
C ASP A 18 -27.08 7.44 -9.05
N CYS A 19 -25.75 7.39 -9.01
CA CYS A 19 -25.01 6.39 -8.25
C CYS A 19 -24.33 6.99 -7.00
N LEU A 20 -24.20 6.18 -5.95
CA LEU A 20 -23.39 6.48 -4.76
C LEU A 20 -22.05 5.74 -4.87
N ILE A 21 -20.95 6.49 -4.89
CA ILE A 21 -19.59 5.95 -5.00
C ILE A 21 -18.91 6.05 -3.63
N PRO A 22 -18.31 4.95 -3.12
CA PRO A 22 -17.63 4.98 -1.83
C PRO A 22 -16.38 5.86 -1.91
N CYS A 23 -16.22 6.76 -0.93
CA CYS A 23 -14.99 7.49 -0.71
C CYS A 23 -13.94 6.53 -0.16
N LEU A 24 -13.09 6.01 -1.04
CA LEU A 24 -11.95 5.19 -0.66
C LEU A 24 -10.77 6.12 -0.36
N THR A 25 -10.49 6.34 0.92
CA THR A 25 -9.17 6.81 1.32
C THR A 25 -8.22 5.64 1.18
N VAL A 26 -7.36 5.67 0.17
CA VAL A 26 -6.19 4.79 0.17
C VAL A 26 -5.38 5.24 1.37
N SER A 27 -5.30 4.40 2.40
CA SER A 27 -4.23 4.47 3.38
C SER A 27 -2.96 4.19 2.61
N ILE A 28 -2.46 5.19 1.88
CA ILE A 28 -1.07 5.22 1.51
C ILE A 28 -0.45 5.28 2.89
N GLU A 29 -0.03 4.13 3.43
CA GLU A 29 1.01 4.14 4.44
C GLU A 29 2.03 5.09 3.86
N GLU A 30 2.15 6.29 4.43
CA GLU A 30 3.07 7.31 3.93
C GLU A 30 4.42 6.63 3.92
N GLY A 31 4.80 6.10 2.76
CA GLY A 31 5.85 5.12 2.66
C GLY A 31 7.08 5.82 3.18
N GLN A 32 7.67 5.29 4.26
CA GLN A 32 8.90 5.88 4.77
C GLN A 32 9.85 6.02 3.59
N PRO A 33 10.50 7.20 3.43
CA PRO A 33 11.38 7.41 2.31
C PRO A 33 12.44 6.29 2.29
N ILE A 34 12.51 5.58 1.17
CA ILE A 34 13.46 4.50 0.97
C ILE A 34 14.83 5.15 0.71
N GLY A 35 15.82 4.75 1.49
CA GLY A 35 17.21 5.19 1.35
C GLY A 35 17.94 4.46 0.22
N ILE A 36 19.23 4.76 0.07
CA ILE A 36 20.05 4.27 -1.04
C ILE A 36 20.17 2.74 -1.03
N TRP A 37 20.22 2.11 0.16
CA TRP A 37 20.41 0.67 0.29
C TRP A 37 19.13 -0.09 0.01
N GLY A 38 17.98 0.41 0.49
CA GLY A 38 16.67 -0.09 0.13
C GLY A 38 16.42 0.04 -1.37
N GLN A 39 16.81 1.15 -1.99
CA GLN A 39 16.66 1.33 -3.44
C GLN A 39 17.49 0.32 -4.25
N ARG A 40 18.76 0.11 -3.87
CA ARG A 40 19.63 -0.89 -4.52
C ARG A 40 19.10 -2.32 -4.34
N HIS A 41 18.60 -2.63 -3.15
CA HIS A 41 18.05 -3.95 -2.89
C HIS A 41 16.72 -4.18 -3.62
N LEU A 42 15.91 -3.13 -3.80
CA LEU A 42 14.73 -3.18 -4.65
C LEU A 42 15.08 -3.55 -6.09
N ASP A 43 16.13 -2.95 -6.66
CA ASP A 43 16.60 -3.30 -8.01
C ASP A 43 17.08 -4.75 -8.08
N TYR A 44 17.84 -5.20 -7.07
CA TYR A 44 18.25 -6.60 -6.93
C TYR A 44 17.02 -7.54 -6.89
N LEU A 45 16.00 -7.22 -6.10
CA LEU A 45 14.79 -8.03 -5.99
C LEU A 45 14.05 -8.14 -7.33
N LYS A 46 13.90 -7.03 -8.05
CA LYS A 46 13.24 -7.01 -9.37
C LYS A 46 14.01 -7.84 -10.40
N GLN A 47 15.34 -7.71 -10.43
CA GLN A 47 16.18 -8.32 -11.44
C GLN A 47 16.45 -9.81 -11.17
N TYR A 48 16.63 -10.20 -9.91
CA TYR A 48 17.13 -11.54 -9.55
C TYR A 48 16.19 -12.34 -8.64
N ARG A 49 15.25 -11.71 -7.92
CA ARG A 49 14.36 -12.37 -6.94
C ARG A 49 12.88 -12.01 -7.14
N ARG A 50 12.41 -12.11 -8.39
CA ARG A 50 11.06 -11.68 -8.80
C ARG A 50 9.92 -12.29 -7.96
N VAL A 51 10.02 -13.55 -7.55
CA VAL A 51 9.02 -14.19 -6.68
C VAL A 51 8.96 -13.50 -5.33
N THR A 52 10.11 -13.24 -4.70
CA THR A 52 10.19 -12.51 -3.43
C THR A 52 9.65 -11.10 -3.56
N TYR A 53 10.01 -10.39 -4.63
CA TYR A 53 9.48 -9.05 -4.93
C TYR A 53 7.96 -9.04 -4.99
N ILE A 54 7.36 -9.94 -5.79
CA ILE A 54 5.91 -10.02 -5.96
C ILE A 54 5.24 -10.36 -4.62
N ASN A 55 5.77 -11.33 -3.88
CA ASN A 55 5.20 -11.72 -2.59
C ASN A 55 5.18 -10.54 -1.60
N LEU A 56 6.28 -9.79 -1.49
CA LEU A 56 6.37 -8.60 -0.64
C LEU A 56 5.41 -7.48 -1.08
N LEU A 57 5.25 -7.30 -2.40
CA LEU A 57 4.35 -6.31 -2.97
C LEU A 57 2.88 -6.69 -2.69
N THR A 58 2.49 -7.93 -2.95
CA THR A 58 1.11 -8.41 -2.71
C THR A 58 0.76 -8.49 -1.24
N SER A 59 1.74 -8.71 -0.36
CA SER A 59 1.52 -8.68 1.08
C SER A 59 1.55 -7.27 1.67
N ASN A 60 1.76 -6.23 0.85
CA ASN A 60 1.96 -4.85 1.29
C ASN A 60 3.10 -4.66 2.32
N LYS A 61 4.14 -5.50 2.27
CA LYS A 61 5.28 -5.45 3.21
C LYS A 61 6.56 -4.89 2.60
N LEU A 62 6.53 -4.56 1.31
CA LEU A 62 7.71 -4.16 0.56
C LEU A 62 8.36 -2.90 1.16
N ASN A 63 7.60 -1.85 1.43
CA ASN A 63 8.16 -0.59 1.95
C ASN A 63 8.82 -0.77 3.32
N THR A 64 8.18 -1.46 4.25
CA THR A 64 8.76 -1.75 5.58
C THR A 64 10.05 -2.55 5.44
N TYR A 65 10.05 -3.59 4.60
CA TYR A 65 11.22 -4.42 4.36
C TYR A 65 12.41 -3.63 3.81
N LEU A 66 12.17 -2.72 2.86
CA LEU A 66 13.24 -1.88 2.29
C LEU A 66 13.74 -0.85 3.31
N ALA A 67 12.84 -0.24 4.09
CA ALA A 67 13.22 0.68 5.16
C ALA A 67 14.06 0.00 6.24
N ASP A 68 13.80 -1.28 6.54
CA ASP A 68 14.62 -2.06 7.48
C ASP A 68 16.02 -2.35 6.92
N ILE A 69 16.15 -2.54 5.61
CA ILE A 69 17.46 -2.67 4.95
C ILE A 69 18.26 -1.38 5.08
N ASP A 70 17.63 -0.22 4.86
CA ASP A 70 18.29 1.07 5.05
C ASP A 70 18.76 1.29 6.50
N ARG A 71 18.02 0.79 7.49
CA ARG A 71 18.43 0.85 8.91
C ARG A 71 19.58 -0.08 9.26
N GLN A 72 19.74 -1.17 8.53
CA GLN A 72 20.74 -2.20 8.81
C GLN A 72 22.09 -1.94 8.14
N ALA A 73 22.15 -1.02 7.18
CA ALA A 73 23.36 -0.67 6.43
C ALA A 73 24.18 0.42 7.12
#